data_AF-A0AAD8JE48-F1
#
_entry.id   AF-A0AAD8JE48-F1
#
_cell.length_a   1.000
_cell.length_b   1.000
_cell.length_c   1.000
_cell.angle_alpha   90.00
_cell.angle_beta   90.00
_cell.angle_gamma   90.00
#
_symmetry.space_group_name_H-M   'P 1'
#
loop_
_entity.id
_entity.type
_entity.pdbx_description
1 polymer ?
#
loop_
_entity_poly.entity_id
_entity_poly.type
_entity_poly.pdbx_seq_one_letter_code
_entity_poly.pdbx_strand_id
1 'polypeptide(L)'
;MLRDHFISCPQLVNLNISTTFCETHGFVVLAPKLSNFSSSGIFPIRFGVCELQKVDIKLQDWAGEGGEQYYPPFISMLLGLGNYANNLTFDSKSIEALSKISYLLVGLPSPFYKLTNVKLPRGYKESSIPEALRNYLLGGSPKASIVT
;
A
#
# COMPACT_ATOMS: atom_id res chain seq x y z
N MET A 1 9.49 10.56 17.75
CA MET A 1 8.85 11.51 16.80
C MET A 1 9.11 10.99 15.40
N LEU A 2 8.05 10.85 14.59
CA LEU A 2 8.21 10.61 13.15
C LEU A 2 8.79 11.88 12.52
N ARG A 3 9.86 11.74 11.74
CA ARG A 3 10.44 12.83 10.96
C ARG A 3 9.84 12.78 9.56
N ASP A 4 9.08 13.81 9.20
CA ASP A 4 8.42 13.87 7.90
C ASP A 4 9.36 14.46 6.84
N HIS A 5 9.49 13.75 5.71
CA HIS A 5 10.15 14.21 4.51
C HIS A 5 9.10 14.73 3.52
N PHE A 6 9.23 15.99 3.14
CA PHE A 6 8.32 16.64 2.22
C PHE A 6 8.83 16.52 0.78
N ILE A 7 7.99 15.98 -0.10
CA ILE A 7 8.20 15.98 -1.54
C ILE A 7 7.16 16.94 -2.14
N SER A 8 7.60 18.17 -2.42
CA SER A 8 6.75 19.20 -3.03
C SER A 8 7.20 19.46 -4.46
N CYS A 9 6.42 18.98 -5.42
CA CYS A 9 6.73 19.16 -6.84
C CYS A 9 5.43 19.17 -7.67
N PRO A 10 4.91 20.36 -8.03
CA PRO A 10 3.60 20.49 -8.69
C PRO A 10 3.47 19.79 -10.04
N GLN A 11 4.59 19.59 -10.74
CA GLN A 11 4.62 18.96 -12.07
C GLN A 11 4.94 17.46 -12.00
N LEU A 12 5.16 16.90 -10.81
CA LEU A 12 5.52 15.49 -10.64
C LEU A 12 4.34 14.60 -11.01
N VAL A 13 4.53 13.75 -12.03
CA VAL A 13 3.52 12.78 -12.50
C VAL A 13 3.79 11.36 -12.00
N ASN A 14 5.08 11.04 -11.80
CA ASN A 14 5.55 9.72 -11.39
C ASN A 14 6.47 9.86 -10.18
N LEU A 15 6.24 9.08 -9.12
CA LEU A 15 7.09 9.05 -7.94
C LEU A 15 7.48 7.61 -7.62
N ASN A 16 8.77 7.35 -7.49
CA ASN A 16 9.30 6.10 -6.97
C ASN A 16 10.09 6.39 -5.69
N ILE A 17 9.72 5.74 -4.59
CA ILE A 17 10.47 5.79 -3.33
C ILE A 17 11.01 4.39 -3.04
N SER A 18 12.33 4.29 -2.99
CA SER A 18 13.03 3.08 -2.56
C SER A 18 13.71 3.36 -1.24
N THR A 19 13.40 2.57 -0.22
CA THR A 19 14.00 2.72 1.10
C THR A 19 14.12 1.36 1.78
N THR A 20 15.13 1.22 2.62
CA THR A 20 15.16 0.16 3.61
C THR A 20 14.08 0.44 4.66
N PHE A 21 13.69 -0.55 5.45
CA PHE A 21 12.66 -0.37 6.46
C PHE A 21 12.94 0.84 7.38
N CYS A 22 11.94 1.73 7.48
CA CYS A 22 12.09 2.95 8.24
C CYS A 22 10.84 3.25 9.07
N GLU A 23 10.89 2.96 10.37
CA GLU A 23 9.79 3.26 11.30
C GLU A 23 9.72 4.74 11.70
N THR A 24 10.84 5.45 11.54
CA THR A 24 11.02 6.80 12.10
C THR A 24 10.85 7.91 11.09
N HIS A 25 10.73 7.59 9.80
CA HIS A 25 10.64 8.56 8.72
C HIS A 25 9.37 8.35 7.90
N GLY A 26 8.57 9.40 7.79
CA GLY A 26 7.36 9.44 6.98
C GLY A 26 7.57 10.29 5.73
N PHE A 27 6.76 10.06 4.71
CA PHE A 27 6.75 10.90 3.51
C PHE A 27 5.45 11.68 3.39
N VAL A 28 5.54 12.97 3.11
CA VAL A 28 4.39 13.83 2.78
C VAL A 28 4.58 14.32 1.35
N VAL A 29 3.70 13.88 0.46
CA VAL A 29 3.80 14.15 -0.97
C VAL A 29 2.76 15.19 -1.38
N LEU A 30 3.23 16.37 -1.76
CA LEU A 30 2.44 17.51 -2.23
C LEU A 30 2.69 17.69 -3.74
N ALA A 31 2.01 16.86 -4.54
CA ALA A 31 2.18 16.79 -5.98
C ALA A 31 0.82 16.61 -6.69
N PRO A 32 0.07 17.70 -6.97
CA PRO A 32 -1.30 17.62 -7.50
C PRO A 32 -1.46 16.87 -8.83
N LYS A 33 -0.39 16.78 -9.64
CA LYS A 33 -0.39 16.04 -10.91
C LYS A 33 0.10 14.61 -10.79
N LEU A 34 0.41 14.14 -9.57
CA LEU A 34 0.91 12.80 -9.34
C LEU A 34 -0.17 11.79 -9.69
N SER A 35 0.16 10.87 -10.58
CA SER A 35 -0.76 9.85 -11.06
C SER A 35 -0.23 8.44 -10.77
N ASN A 36 1.10 8.27 -10.79
CA ASN A 36 1.74 6.99 -10.59
C ASN A 36 2.68 7.03 -9.38
N PHE A 37 2.49 6.11 -8.46
CA PHE A 37 3.36 5.92 -7.30
C PHE A 37 3.88 4.48 -7.28
N SER A 38 5.16 4.31 -6.99
CA SER A 38 5.74 3.01 -6.70
C SER A 38 6.62 3.07 -5.44
N SER A 39 6.57 2.01 -4.64
CA SER A 39 7.45 1.85 -3.49
C SER A 39 8.21 0.54 -3.52
N SER A 40 9.44 0.60 -3.04
CA SER A 40 10.21 -0.57 -2.58
C SER A 40 10.54 -0.33 -1.11
N GLY A 41 9.92 -1.10 -0.21
CA GLY A 41 10.05 -0.94 1.25
C GLY A 41 8.74 -0.53 1.93
N ILE A 42 8.79 -0.46 3.27
CA ILE A 42 7.65 -0.11 4.15
C ILE A 42 7.97 1.18 4.88
N PHE A 43 7.09 2.16 4.75
CA PHE A 43 7.21 3.47 5.39
C PHE A 43 5.84 4.16 5.43
N PRO A 44 5.53 4.95 6.47
CA PRO A 44 4.36 5.81 6.47
C PRO A 44 4.42 6.82 5.34
N ILE A 45 3.31 7.00 4.62
CA ILE A 45 3.19 7.99 3.55
C ILE A 45 1.84 8.68 3.62
N ARG A 46 1.80 9.96 3.27
CA ARG A 46 0.57 10.73 3.09
C ARG A 46 0.65 11.52 1.80
N PHE A 47 -0.47 11.62 1.10
CA PHE A 47 -0.58 12.40 -0.12
C PHE A 47 -1.52 13.58 0.11
N GLY A 48 -1.13 14.74 -0.43
CA GLY A 48 -2.01 15.89 -0.65
C GLY A 48 -2.45 15.94 -2.12
N VAL A 49 -2.94 14.82 -2.66
CA VAL A 49 -3.31 14.65 -4.08
C VAL A 49 -4.78 14.25 -4.21
N CYS A 50 -5.37 14.34 -5.41
CA CYS A 50 -6.77 13.97 -5.60
C CYS A 50 -6.97 12.47 -5.89
N GLU A 51 -6.09 11.85 -6.67
CA GLU A 51 -6.19 10.45 -7.10
C GLU A 51 -4.84 9.93 -7.62
N LEU A 52 -4.51 8.67 -7.31
CA LEU A 52 -3.39 7.91 -7.84
C LEU A 52 -3.95 6.82 -8.76
N GLN A 53 -3.71 6.95 -10.06
CA GLN A 53 -4.16 5.97 -11.06
C GLN A 53 -3.48 4.62 -10.87
N LYS A 54 -2.19 4.63 -10.56
CA LYS A 54 -1.39 3.41 -10.38
C LYS A 54 -0.55 3.48 -9.12
N VAL A 55 -0.66 2.45 -8.29
CA VAL A 55 0.14 2.24 -7.10
C VAL A 55 0.79 0.86 -7.17
N ASP A 56 2.12 0.81 -7.18
CA ASP A 56 2.90 -0.43 -7.18
C ASP A 56 3.67 -0.57 -5.86
N ILE A 57 3.37 -1.59 -5.05
CA ILE A 57 4.04 -1.83 -3.76
C ILE A 57 4.92 -3.08 -3.87
N LYS A 58 6.19 -2.95 -3.49
CA LYS A 58 7.17 -4.03 -3.45
C LYS A 58 7.87 -4.09 -2.10
N LEU A 59 8.21 -5.32 -1.68
CA LEU A 59 9.03 -5.54 -0.48
C LEU A 59 10.40 -6.09 -0.87
N GLN A 60 11.46 -5.36 -0.52
CA GLN A 60 12.83 -5.77 -0.83
C GLN A 60 13.34 -6.81 0.18
N ASP A 61 13.23 -6.54 1.48
CA ASP A 61 13.93 -7.28 2.55
C ASP A 61 12.98 -7.87 3.62
N TRP A 62 11.87 -8.50 3.20
CA TRP A 62 11.00 -9.20 4.15
C TRP A 62 11.65 -10.50 4.65
N ALA A 63 12.24 -10.47 5.84
CA ALA A 63 12.62 -11.67 6.59
C ALA A 63 11.36 -12.22 7.26
N GLY A 64 10.87 -13.37 6.77
CA GLY A 64 9.54 -13.89 7.10
C GLY A 64 9.26 -14.25 8.56
N GLU A 65 10.28 -14.24 9.44
CA GLU A 65 10.18 -14.51 10.89
C GLU A 65 10.78 -13.34 11.68
N GLY A 66 10.09 -12.88 12.74
CA GLY A 66 10.51 -11.71 13.54
C GLY A 66 10.09 -10.35 12.97
N GLY A 67 9.28 -10.33 11.90
CA GLY A 67 8.85 -9.13 11.19
C GLY A 67 7.70 -8.34 11.83
N GLU A 68 7.32 -8.59 13.07
CA GLU A 68 6.13 -7.95 13.69
C GLU A 68 6.22 -6.44 13.79
N GLN A 69 7.44 -5.92 13.98
CA GLN A 69 7.72 -4.48 14.00
C GLN A 69 7.36 -3.78 12.68
N TYR A 70 7.32 -4.50 11.56
CA TYR A 70 7.00 -3.97 10.24
C TYR A 70 5.49 -3.82 10.01
N TYR A 71 4.64 -4.41 10.85
CA TYR A 71 3.20 -4.49 10.60
C TYR A 71 2.49 -3.14 10.77
N PRO A 72 2.69 -2.39 11.88
CA PRO A 72 2.04 -1.09 12.03
C PRO A 72 2.45 -0.08 10.94
N PRO A 73 3.74 0.02 10.53
CA PRO A 73 4.14 0.85 9.40
C PRO A 73 3.50 0.42 8.08
N PHE A 74 3.30 -0.88 7.84
CA PHE A 74 2.68 -1.35 6.60
C PHE A 74 1.18 -1.02 6.55
N ILE A 75 0.47 -1.21 7.65
CA ILE A 75 -0.95 -0.78 7.77
C ILE A 75 -1.05 0.73 7.60
N SER A 76 -0.17 1.51 8.26
CA SER A 76 -0.11 2.97 8.13
C SER A 76 0.13 3.43 6.68
N MET A 77 1.03 2.74 5.97
CA MET A 77 1.26 2.97 4.54
C MET A 77 -0.01 2.74 3.70
N LEU A 78 -0.72 1.64 3.93
CA LEU A 78 -1.97 1.32 3.22
C LEU A 78 -3.07 2.35 3.52
N LEU A 79 -3.20 2.80 4.78
CA LEU A 79 -4.11 3.88 5.16
C LEU A 79 -3.78 5.17 4.41
N GLY A 80 -2.49 5.50 4.30
CA GLY A 80 -2.00 6.67 3.56
C GLY A 80 -2.33 6.67 2.06
N LEU A 81 -2.50 5.48 1.48
CA LEU A 81 -2.83 5.27 0.07
C LEU A 81 -4.33 5.17 -0.20
N GLY A 82 -5.12 4.74 0.80
CA GLY A 82 -6.49 4.28 0.61
C GLY A 82 -7.45 5.28 -0.05
N ASN A 83 -7.35 6.55 0.33
CA ASN A 83 -8.23 7.60 -0.23
C ASN A 83 -7.90 7.98 -1.68
N TYR A 84 -6.76 7.53 -2.19
CA TYR A 84 -6.20 8.00 -3.46
C TYR A 84 -6.03 6.90 -4.50
N ALA A 85 -5.75 5.66 -4.10
CA ALA A 85 -5.40 4.58 -5.03
C ALA A 85 -6.60 4.05 -5.84
N ASN A 86 -6.46 4.04 -7.17
CA ASN A 86 -7.42 3.43 -8.11
C ASN A 86 -7.02 1.99 -8.48
N ASN A 87 -5.75 1.77 -8.86
CA ASN A 87 -5.21 0.45 -9.15
C ASN A 87 -4.02 0.16 -8.24
N LEU A 88 -4.12 -0.91 -7.46
CA LEU A 88 -3.12 -1.32 -6.49
C LEU A 88 -2.47 -2.63 -6.92
N THR A 89 -1.16 -2.63 -7.13
CA THR A 89 -0.39 -3.83 -7.50
C THR A 89 0.56 -4.20 -6.38
N PHE A 90 0.62 -5.48 -6.05
CA PHE A 90 1.56 -6.04 -5.08
C PHE A 90 2.53 -7.01 -5.76
N ASP A 91 3.78 -7.06 -5.29
CA ASP A 91 4.64 -8.21 -5.55
C ASP A 91 4.33 -9.38 -4.60
N SER A 92 4.92 -10.56 -4.88
CA SER A 92 4.66 -11.79 -4.12
C SER A 92 5.04 -11.64 -2.64
N LYS A 93 6.13 -10.93 -2.35
CA LYS A 93 6.59 -10.68 -0.98
C LYS A 93 5.60 -9.79 -0.21
N SER A 94 5.08 -8.74 -0.85
CA SER A 94 4.10 -7.83 -0.24
C SER A 94 2.81 -8.56 0.12
N ILE A 95 2.26 -9.36 -0.81
CA ILE A 95 1.01 -10.08 -0.53
C ILE A 95 1.21 -11.19 0.51
N GLU A 96 2.36 -11.86 0.53
CA GLU A 96 2.69 -12.84 1.56
C GLU A 96 2.80 -12.19 2.95
N ALA A 97 3.49 -11.06 3.06
CA ALA A 97 3.61 -10.28 4.29
C ALA A 97 2.24 -9.85 4.81
N LEU A 98 1.39 -9.30 3.93
CA LEU A 98 0.02 -8.91 4.28
C LEU A 98 -0.84 -10.11 4.71
N SER A 99 -0.65 -11.26 4.06
CA SER A 99 -1.40 -12.48 4.39
C SER A 99 -1.03 -12.99 5.78
N LYS A 100 0.25 -12.94 6.15
CA LYS A 100 0.74 -13.31 7.49
C LYS A 100 0.14 -12.45 8.60
N ILE A 101 -0.15 -11.17 8.32
CA ILE A 101 -0.72 -10.23 9.28
C ILE A 101 -2.23 -10.06 9.17
N SER A 102 -2.89 -10.88 8.35
CA SER A 102 -4.32 -10.74 8.06
C SER A 102 -5.20 -10.78 9.31
N TYR A 103 -4.77 -11.48 10.37
CA TYR A 103 -5.46 -11.50 11.67
C TYR A 103 -5.54 -10.12 12.33
N LEU A 104 -4.57 -9.23 12.10
CA LEU A 104 -4.58 -7.84 12.58
C LEU A 104 -5.53 -6.95 11.78
N LEU A 105 -5.92 -7.38 10.58
CA LEU A 105 -6.85 -6.66 9.71
C LEU A 105 -8.31 -6.99 10.01
N VAL A 106 -8.57 -8.02 10.84
CA VAL A 106 -9.91 -8.42 11.22
C VAL A 106 -10.61 -7.25 11.92
N GLY A 107 -11.76 -6.85 11.38
CA GLY A 107 -12.57 -5.75 11.92
C GLY A 107 -12.06 -4.35 11.59
N LEU A 108 -10.89 -4.20 10.95
CA LEU A 108 -10.46 -2.90 10.45
C LEU A 108 -11.27 -2.53 9.20
N PRO A 109 -11.79 -1.30 9.11
CA PRO A 109 -12.44 -0.84 7.88
C PRO A 109 -11.40 -0.74 6.76
N SER A 110 -11.83 -1.11 5.57
CA SER A 110 -11.02 -0.92 4.37
C SER A 110 -10.79 0.58 4.12
N PRO A 111 -9.53 1.04 3.93
CA PRO A 111 -9.27 2.44 3.64
C PRO A 111 -9.47 2.79 2.15
N PHE A 112 -9.73 1.79 1.31
CA PHE A 112 -9.73 1.93 -0.15
C PHE A 112 -11.14 2.22 -0.66
N TYR A 113 -11.48 3.48 -0.90
CA TYR A 113 -12.83 3.92 -1.33
C TYR A 113 -12.96 4.23 -2.84
N LYS A 114 -11.83 4.36 -3.54
CA LYS A 114 -11.77 4.67 -4.98
C LYS A 114 -11.16 3.53 -5.81
N LEU A 115 -10.98 2.37 -5.19
CA LEU A 115 -10.25 1.27 -5.79
C LEU A 115 -11.12 0.62 -6.87
N THR A 116 -10.51 0.36 -8.02
CA THR A 116 -11.13 -0.41 -9.10
C THR A 116 -10.52 -1.81 -9.14
N ASN A 117 -9.20 -1.92 -8.98
CA ASN A 117 -8.50 -3.20 -9.10
C ASN A 117 -7.40 -3.37 -8.05
N VAL A 118 -7.31 -4.59 -7.52
CA VAL A 118 -6.11 -5.11 -6.85
C VAL A 118 -5.46 -6.13 -7.78
N LYS A 119 -4.28 -5.82 -8.29
CA LYS A 119 -3.51 -6.74 -9.12
C LYS A 119 -2.57 -7.58 -8.26
N LEU A 120 -2.74 -8.89 -8.36
CA LEU A 120 -1.88 -9.87 -7.74
C LEU A 120 -0.71 -10.27 -8.64
N PRO A 121 0.39 -10.76 -8.06
CA PRO A 121 1.49 -11.28 -8.82
C PRO A 121 1.09 -12.58 -9.54
N ARG A 122 1.71 -12.82 -10.70
CA ARG A 122 1.42 -13.98 -11.54
C ARG A 122 1.58 -15.28 -10.74
N GLY A 123 0.57 -16.15 -10.82
CA GLY A 123 0.55 -17.44 -10.13
C GLY A 123 -0.17 -17.41 -8.77
N TYR A 124 -0.52 -16.24 -8.25
CA TYR A 124 -1.43 -16.14 -7.09
C TYR A 124 -2.87 -16.37 -7.53
N LYS A 125 -3.62 -17.07 -6.69
CA LYS A 125 -5.08 -17.23 -6.85
C LYS A 125 -5.76 -16.27 -5.90
N GLU A 126 -6.87 -15.68 -6.31
CA GLU A 126 -7.69 -14.87 -5.39
C GLU A 126 -8.07 -15.68 -4.14
N SER A 127 -8.38 -16.98 -4.31
CA SER A 127 -8.74 -17.89 -3.23
C SER A 127 -7.62 -18.14 -2.21
N SER A 128 -6.36 -17.79 -2.50
CA SER A 128 -5.26 -17.92 -1.54
C SER A 128 -5.11 -16.70 -0.63
N ILE A 129 -5.90 -15.64 -0.85
CA ILE A 129 -5.88 -14.44 0.01
C ILE A 129 -6.78 -14.69 1.22
N PRO A 130 -6.27 -14.50 2.44
CA PRO A 130 -7.08 -14.58 3.65
C PRO A 130 -8.28 -13.63 3.59
N GLU A 131 -9.44 -14.09 4.03
CA GLU A 131 -10.69 -13.32 3.95
C GLU A 131 -10.57 -11.93 4.60
N ALA A 132 -9.91 -11.83 5.75
CA ALA A 132 -9.67 -10.56 6.43
C ALA A 132 -8.86 -9.57 5.56
N LEU A 133 -7.82 -10.05 4.87
CA LEU A 133 -7.04 -9.22 3.95
C LEU A 133 -7.87 -8.82 2.73
N ARG A 134 -8.65 -9.75 2.16
CA ARG A 134 -9.54 -9.46 1.03
C ARG A 134 -10.57 -8.37 1.40
N ASN A 135 -11.21 -8.51 2.56
CA ASN A 135 -12.17 -7.54 3.07
C ASN A 135 -11.50 -6.19 3.37
N TYR A 136 -10.28 -6.20 3.90
CA TYR A 136 -9.54 -4.96 4.14
C TYR A 136 -9.13 -4.24 2.84
N LEU A 137 -8.78 -4.96 1.78
CA LEU A 137 -8.40 -4.36 0.49
C LEU A 137 -9.61 -3.88 -0.32
N LEU A 138 -10.71 -4.65 -0.33
CA LEU A 138 -11.85 -4.40 -1.22
C LEU A 138 -13.08 -3.80 -0.52
N GLY A 139 -13.19 -3.94 0.79
CA GLY A 139 -14.44 -3.65 1.52
C GLY A 139 -14.92 -2.19 1.44
N GLY A 140 -14.03 -1.25 1.15
CA GLY A 140 -14.36 0.17 0.97
C GLY A 140 -14.84 0.51 -0.43
N SER A 141 -14.64 -0.40 -1.40
CA SER A 141 -14.95 -0.21 -2.82
C SER A 141 -15.72 -1.43 -3.35
N PRO A 142 -17.06 -1.47 -3.24
CA PRO A 142 -17.88 -2.64 -3.62
C PRO A 142 -17.75 -3.10 -5.07
N LYS A 143 -17.28 -2.22 -5.97
CA LYS A 143 -17.05 -2.52 -7.39
C LYS A 143 -15.61 -2.95 -7.69
N ALA A 144 -14.72 -2.90 -6.69
CA ALA A 144 -13.34 -3.30 -6.87
C ALA A 144 -13.23 -4.81 -7.06
N SER A 145 -12.31 -5.24 -7.90
CA SER A 145 -12.03 -6.67 -8.13
C SER A 145 -10.56 -7.00 -7.99
N ILE A 146 -10.28 -8.27 -7.72
CA ILE A 146 -8.92 -8.81 -7.76
C ILE A 146 -8.65 -9.33 -9.16
N VAL A 147 -7.51 -8.95 -9.73
CA VAL A 147 -7.05 -9.36 -11.06
C VAL A 147 -5.66 -9.99 -10.99
N THR A 148 -5.32 -10.86 -11.94
CA THR A 148 -4.05 -11.60 -12.02
C THR A 148 -3.29 -11.31 -13.31
#